data_AF-Q83VB6-F1
#
_entry.id   AF-Q83VB6-F1
#
_cell.length_a   1.000
_cell.length_b   1.000
_cell.length_c   1.000
_cell.angle_alpha   90.00
_cell.angle_beta   90.00
_cell.angle_gamma   90.00
#
_symmetry.space_group_name_H-M   'P 1'
#
loop_
_entity.id
_entity.type
_entity.pdbx_description
1 polymer ?
#
loop_
_entity_poly.entity_id
_entity_poly.type
_entity_poly.pdbx_seq_one_letter_code
_entity_poly.pdbx_strand_id
1 'polypeptide(L)'
;MPSLVSLALAKGFDLLDTTLGQRLSVLLLAASFAGFWLYRRTRAAAPAEPPPRVRHFILLRTEGVDGTPVRYETTRPAGTKITPWVDGRQRLFELTDVQLEDGTYAAEPLDHR
;
A
#
# COMPACT_ATOMS: atom_id res chain seq x y z
N MET A 1 31.01 45.93 35.48
CA MET A 1 30.11 44.85 35.91
C MET A 1 28.72 45.05 35.27
N PRO A 2 28.39 44.39 34.13
CA PRO A 2 27.02 44.29 33.65
C PRO A 2 26.67 42.80 33.41
N SER A 3 26.17 42.09 34.42
CA SER A 3 25.86 40.65 34.31
C SER A 3 24.43 40.28 34.67
N LEU A 4 23.64 41.20 35.25
CA LEU A 4 22.30 40.89 35.74
C LEU A 4 21.19 41.12 34.70
N VAL A 5 21.36 42.08 33.79
CA VAL A 5 20.35 42.37 32.74
C VAL A 5 20.34 41.27 31.65
N SER A 6 21.50 40.74 31.27
CA SER A 6 21.60 39.69 30.24
C SER A 6 21.06 38.34 30.70
N LEU A 7 21.14 38.03 32.00
CA LEU A 7 20.69 36.73 32.55
C LEU A 7 19.15 36.64 32.62
N ALA A 8 18.49 37.74 32.95
CA ALA A 8 17.02 37.79 32.99
C ALA A 8 16.40 37.75 31.58
N LEU A 9 17.06 38.38 30.59
CA LEU A 9 16.60 38.37 29.20
C LEU A 9 16.80 36.99 28.54
N ALA A 10 17.93 36.33 28.77
CA ALA A 10 18.20 34.99 28.24
C ALA A 10 17.17 33.95 28.75
N LYS A 11 16.85 33.97 30.05
CA LYS A 11 15.84 33.08 30.64
C LYS A 11 14.42 33.29 30.11
N GLY A 12 14.07 34.53 29.77
CA GLY A 12 12.75 34.85 29.21
C GLY A 12 12.53 34.23 27.82
N PHE A 13 13.59 34.21 27.00
CA PHE A 13 13.56 33.59 25.67
C PHE A 13 13.49 32.06 25.75
N ASP A 14 14.23 31.42 26.64
CA ASP A 14 14.17 29.96 26.83
C ASP A 14 12.76 29.47 27.25
N LEU A 15 12.06 30.23 28.10
CA LEU A 15 10.71 29.88 28.54
C LEU A 15 9.67 30.05 27.43
N LEU A 16 9.79 31.11 26.61
CA LEU A 16 8.93 31.33 25.43
C LEU A 16 9.19 30.29 24.35
N ASP A 17 10.45 29.96 24.08
CA ASP A 17 10.84 28.95 23.08
C ASP A 17 10.34 27.56 23.48
N THR A 18 10.49 27.20 24.76
CA THR A 18 10.00 25.92 25.30
C THR A 18 8.47 25.82 25.28
N THR A 19 7.75 26.89 25.64
CA THR A 19 6.28 26.86 25.64
C THR A 19 5.69 26.89 24.24
N LEU A 20 6.30 27.61 23.30
CA LEU A 20 5.86 27.61 21.90
C LEU A 20 6.16 26.27 21.22
N GLY A 21 7.37 25.73 21.44
CA GLY A 21 7.81 24.43 20.91
C GLY A 21 6.99 23.26 21.46
N GLN A 22 6.65 23.30 22.76
CA GLN A 22 5.81 22.28 23.39
C GLN A 22 4.38 22.30 22.86
N ARG A 23 3.79 23.49 22.68
CA ARG A 23 2.43 23.61 22.11
C ARG A 23 2.36 23.15 20.66
N LEU A 24 3.36 23.50 19.85
CA LEU A 24 3.45 23.03 18.47
C LEU A 24 3.59 21.50 18.41
N SER A 25 4.41 20.92 19.28
CA SER A 25 4.61 19.47 19.35
C SER A 25 3.32 18.72 19.74
N VAL A 26 2.57 19.23 20.72
CA VAL A 26 1.28 18.64 21.13
C VAL A 26 0.25 18.70 20.00
N LEU A 27 0.19 19.82 19.26
CA LEU A 27 -0.72 19.96 18.13
C LEU A 27 -0.36 19.02 16.98
N LEU A 28 0.93 18.88 16.65
CA LEU A 28 1.40 17.94 15.63
C LEU A 28 1.12 16.49 16.02
N LEU A 29 1.31 16.13 17.29
CA LEU A 29 1.02 14.80 17.79
C LEU A 29 -0.48 14.49 17.74
N ALA A 30 -1.32 15.44 18.18
CA ALA A 30 -2.77 15.31 18.14
C ALA A 30 -3.30 15.20 16.69
N ALA A 31 -2.78 16.03 15.78
CA ALA A 31 -3.13 15.98 14.36
C ALA A 31 -2.70 14.66 13.71
N SER A 32 -1.52 14.14 14.07
CA SER A 32 -1.04 12.83 13.60
C SER A 32 -1.93 11.70 14.08
N PHE A 33 -2.35 11.73 15.35
CA PHE A 33 -3.24 10.72 15.92
C PHE A 33 -4.63 10.76 15.29
N ALA A 34 -5.19 11.96 15.12
CA ALA A 34 -6.48 12.16 14.46
C ALA A 34 -6.44 11.72 12.98
N GLY A 35 -5.38 12.10 12.24
CA GLY A 35 -5.18 11.69 10.85
C GLY A 35 -5.01 10.18 10.70
N PHE A 36 -4.21 9.55 11.57
CA PHE A 36 -4.05 8.10 11.60
C PHE A 36 -5.35 7.38 11.92
N TRP A 37 -6.12 7.88 12.88
CA TRP A 37 -7.42 7.32 13.25
C TRP A 37 -8.43 7.46 12.11
N LEU A 38 -8.48 8.63 11.44
CA LEU A 38 -9.33 8.85 10.27
C LEU A 38 -8.94 7.95 9.11
N TYR A 39 -7.64 7.80 8.82
CA TYR A 39 -7.11 6.92 7.78
C TYR A 39 -7.48 5.45 8.03
N ARG A 40 -7.39 4.98 9.29
CA ARG A 40 -7.85 3.64 9.65
C ARG A 40 -9.35 3.47 9.48
N ARG A 41 -10.13 4.47 9.86
CA ARG A 41 -11.59 4.44 9.75
C ARG A 41 -12.07 4.42 8.31
N THR A 42 -11.45 5.20 7.42
CA THR A 42 -11.78 5.19 5.99
C THR A 42 -11.38 3.88 5.32
N ARG A 43 -10.24 3.27 5.70
CA ARG A 43 -9.89 1.91 5.24
C ARG A 43 -10.86 0.83 5.70
N ALA A 44 -11.41 0.95 6.91
CA ALA A 44 -12.41 0.01 7.43
C ALA A 44 -13.79 0.18 6.79
N ALA A 45 -14.05 1.32 6.14
CA ALA A 45 -15.29 1.61 5.43
C ALA A 45 -15.25 1.21 3.94
N ALA A 46 -14.20 0.52 3.49
CA ALA A 46 -14.26 -0.19 2.22
C ALA A 46 -15.42 -1.20 2.31
N PRO A 47 -16.36 -1.23 1.34
CA PRO A 47 -17.48 -2.15 1.37
C PRO A 47 -16.94 -3.57 1.57
N ALA A 48 -17.55 -4.31 2.49
CA ALA A 48 -17.19 -5.70 2.76
C ALA A 48 -17.39 -6.49 1.47
N GLU A 49 -16.31 -6.65 0.69
CA GLU A 49 -16.30 -7.49 -0.47
C GLU A 49 -16.72 -8.91 -0.04
N PRO A 50 -17.55 -9.60 -0.84
CA PRO A 50 -17.85 -11.00 -0.58
C PRO A 50 -16.55 -11.77 -0.35
N PRO A 51 -16.55 -12.79 0.53
CA PRO A 51 -15.32 -13.47 0.94
C PRO A 51 -14.48 -13.83 -0.28
N PRO A 52 -13.17 -13.51 -0.30
CA PRO A 52 -12.34 -13.66 -1.48
C PRO A 52 -12.38 -15.12 -1.95
N ARG A 53 -13.10 -15.40 -3.04
CA ARG A 53 -13.18 -16.75 -3.58
C ARG A 53 -11.89 -17.02 -4.34
N VAL A 54 -11.31 -18.19 -4.14
CA VAL A 54 -10.15 -18.63 -4.92
C VAL A 54 -10.58 -18.75 -6.38
N ARG A 55 -9.87 -18.05 -7.27
CA ARG A 55 -10.03 -18.10 -8.71
C ARG A 55 -8.77 -18.70 -9.33
N HIS A 56 -8.98 -19.44 -10.41
CA HIS A 56 -7.91 -20.06 -11.20
C HIS A 56 -7.72 -19.24 -12.47
N PHE A 57 -6.50 -18.78 -12.69
CA PHE A 57 -6.13 -18.01 -13.88
C PHE A 57 -5.16 -18.79 -14.75
N ILE A 58 -5.24 -18.61 -16.06
CA ILE A 58 -4.23 -19.03 -17.02
C ILE A 58 -3.39 -17.81 -17.40
N LEU A 59 -2.09 -17.90 -17.15
CA LEU A 59 -1.13 -16.90 -17.60
C LEU A 59 -0.99 -17.02 -19.11
N LEU A 60 -1.58 -16.09 -19.85
CA LEU A 60 -1.58 -16.18 -21.31
C LEU A 60 -0.16 -16.04 -21.87
N ARG A 61 0.07 -16.65 -23.04
CA ARG A 61 1.38 -16.67 -23.74
C ARG A 61 2.51 -17.24 -22.89
N THR A 62 2.15 -18.09 -21.94
CA THR A 62 3.05 -18.67 -20.97
C THR A 62 2.74 -20.15 -20.86
N GLU A 63 3.75 -20.95 -21.17
CA GLU A 63 3.68 -22.40 -21.13
C GLU A 63 4.77 -22.90 -20.17
N GLY A 64 4.45 -23.90 -19.37
CA GLY A 64 5.42 -24.59 -18.54
C GLY A 64 6.35 -25.46 -19.39
N VAL A 65 7.31 -26.10 -18.72
CA VAL A 65 8.31 -26.98 -19.35
C VAL A 65 7.68 -28.09 -20.21
N ASP A 66 6.48 -28.55 -19.83
CA ASP A 66 5.76 -29.61 -20.52
C ASP A 66 4.85 -29.09 -21.66
N GLY A 67 4.92 -27.80 -22.02
CA GLY A 67 4.04 -27.16 -23.00
C GLY A 67 2.61 -26.91 -22.50
N THR A 68 2.36 -27.11 -21.20
CA THR A 68 1.05 -26.87 -20.61
C THR A 68 0.87 -25.40 -20.21
N PRO A 69 -0.32 -24.79 -20.38
CA PRO A 69 -0.56 -23.43 -19.93
C PRO A 69 -0.32 -23.27 -18.43
N VAL A 70 0.37 -22.19 -18.04
CA VAL A 70 0.68 -21.97 -16.62
C VAL A 70 -0.55 -21.48 -15.86
N ARG A 71 -0.91 -22.21 -14.80
CA ARG A 71 -2.00 -21.87 -13.88
C ARG A 71 -1.52 -21.01 -12.71
N TYR A 72 -2.33 -20.03 -12.33
CA TYR A 72 -2.10 -19.17 -11.17
C TYR A 72 -3.37 -19.05 -10.33
N GLU A 73 -3.27 -19.42 -9.05
CA GLU A 73 -4.39 -19.37 -8.11
C GLU A 73 -4.28 -18.16 -7.20
N THR A 74 -5.36 -17.41 -7.08
CA THR A 74 -5.41 -16.27 -6.19
C THR A 74 -6.82 -15.88 -5.82
N THR A 75 -6.94 -15.17 -4.72
CA THR A 75 -8.18 -14.55 -4.26
C THR A 75 -8.29 -13.08 -4.65
N ARG A 76 -7.28 -12.54 -5.33
CA ARG A 76 -7.25 -11.15 -5.78
C ARG A 76 -8.29 -10.92 -6.87
N PRO A 77 -8.93 -9.74 -6.90
CA PRO A 77 -9.92 -9.41 -7.92
C PRO A 77 -9.26 -9.18 -9.30
N ALA A 78 -10.07 -9.22 -10.36
CA ALA A 78 -9.65 -8.76 -11.69
C ALA A 78 -9.24 -7.27 -11.67
N GLY A 79 -8.45 -6.86 -12.65
CA GLY A 79 -7.74 -5.58 -12.71
C GLY A 79 -6.50 -5.54 -11.81
N THR A 80 -6.25 -6.57 -10.99
CA THR A 80 -5.05 -6.64 -10.17
C THR A 80 -3.84 -7.07 -10.98
N LYS A 81 -2.73 -6.35 -10.84
CA LYS A 81 -1.44 -6.72 -11.42
C LYS A 81 -0.68 -7.67 -10.50
N ILE A 82 -0.10 -8.71 -11.08
CA ILE A 82 0.70 -9.73 -10.38
C ILE A 82 2.04 -9.93 -11.08
N THR A 83 3.06 -10.32 -10.31
CA THR A 83 4.40 -10.62 -10.81
C THR A 83 4.84 -12.03 -10.40
N PRO A 84 4.18 -13.09 -10.90
CA PRO A 84 4.57 -14.47 -10.61
C PRO A 84 5.94 -14.81 -11.19
N TRP A 85 6.58 -15.83 -10.62
CA TRP A 85 7.75 -16.47 -11.20
C TRP A 85 7.30 -17.48 -12.25
N VAL A 86 7.81 -17.32 -13.47
CA VAL A 86 7.52 -18.15 -14.64
C VAL A 86 8.85 -18.44 -15.32
N ASP A 87 9.19 -19.72 -15.51
CA ASP A 87 10.43 -20.16 -16.15
C ASP A 87 11.70 -19.49 -15.57
N GLY A 88 11.73 -19.34 -14.24
CA GLY A 88 12.84 -18.72 -13.53
C GLY A 88 12.97 -17.20 -13.70
N ARG A 89 11.95 -16.53 -14.26
CA ARG A 89 11.90 -15.06 -14.35
C ARG A 89 10.58 -14.52 -13.81
N GLN A 90 10.61 -13.34 -13.22
CA GLN A 90 9.36 -12.63 -12.90
C GLN A 90 8.82 -11.97 -14.16
N ARG A 91 7.51 -12.08 -14.38
CA ARG A 91 6.80 -11.43 -15.49
C ARG A 91 5.55 -10.76 -14.98
N LEU A 92 5.16 -9.65 -15.57
CA LEU A 92 4.00 -8.87 -15.14
C LEU A 92 2.74 -9.32 -15.88
N PHE A 93 1.68 -9.61 -15.15
CA PHE A 93 0.36 -9.95 -15.69
C PHE A 93 -0.75 -9.15 -15.03
N GLU A 94 -1.83 -8.94 -15.76
CA GLU A 94 -3.10 -8.41 -15.26
C GLU A 94 -4.13 -9.53 -15.16
N LEU A 95 -4.71 -9.72 -13.97
CA LEU A 95 -5.84 -10.62 -13.78
C LEU A 95 -7.07 -10.04 -14.47
N THR A 96 -7.73 -10.79 -15.34
CA THR A 96 -8.93 -10.30 -16.05
C THR A 96 -10.18 -11.06 -15.63
N ASP A 97 -11.35 -10.49 -15.90
CA ASP A 97 -12.64 -11.21 -15.73
C ASP A 97 -13.03 -12.02 -16.98
N VAL A 98 -12.14 -12.14 -17.97
CA VAL A 98 -12.37 -12.95 -19.17
C VAL A 98 -12.25 -14.42 -18.81
N GLN A 99 -13.34 -15.19 -18.97
CA GLN A 99 -13.30 -16.64 -18.81
C GLN A 99 -12.94 -17.34 -20.12
N LEU A 100 -12.11 -18.37 -20.02
CA LEU A 100 -11.77 -19.32 -21.06
C LEU A 100 -12.83 -20.43 -21.14
N GLU A 101 -12.77 -21.26 -22.18
CA GLU A 101 -13.75 -22.35 -22.40
C GLU A 101 -13.80 -23.36 -21.25
N ASP A 102 -12.70 -23.54 -20.53
CA ASP A 102 -12.60 -24.45 -19.38
C ASP A 102 -13.10 -23.83 -18.04
N GLY A 103 -13.61 -22.59 -18.09
CA GLY A 103 -14.09 -21.85 -16.92
C GLY A 103 -12.99 -21.21 -16.06
N THR A 104 -11.71 -21.31 -16.46
CA THR A 104 -10.63 -20.53 -15.85
C THR A 104 -10.62 -19.10 -16.37
N TYR A 105 -10.00 -18.19 -15.64
CA TYR A 105 -9.90 -16.79 -16.02
C TYR A 105 -8.58 -16.52 -16.77
N ALA A 106 -8.58 -15.57 -17.70
CA ALA A 106 -7.35 -15.16 -18.37
C ALA A 106 -6.55 -14.18 -17.50
N ALA A 107 -5.22 -14.33 -17.51
CA ALA A 107 -4.30 -13.33 -17.02
C ALA A 107 -3.43 -12.83 -18.20
N GLU A 108 -3.59 -11.56 -18.55
CA GLU A 108 -2.96 -10.95 -19.72
C GLU A 108 -1.54 -10.48 -19.39
N PRO A 109 -0.51 -10.84 -20.16
CA PRO A 109 0.83 -10.32 -19.95
C PRO A 109 0.89 -8.83 -20.27
N LEU A 110 1.46 -8.06 -19.34
CA LEU A 110 1.69 -6.62 -19.51
C LEU A 110 3.06 -6.30 -20.09
N ASP A 111 3.94 -7.29 -20.21
CA ASP A 111 5.21 -7.15 -20.89
C ASP A 111 4.99 -7.24 -22.41
N HIS A 112 5.03 -6.09 -23.08
CA HIS A 112 4.99 -5.98 -24.54
C HIS A 112 6.42 -5.90 -25.09
N ARG A 113 7.11 -7.03 -25.21
CA ARG A 113 8.38 -7.09 -25.97
C ARG A 113 8.52 -8.39 -26.72
#